data_AF-W4AXG3-F1
#
_entry.id   AF-W4AXG3-F1
#
_cell.length_a   1.000
_cell.length_b   1.000
_cell.length_c   1.000
_cell.angle_alpha   90.00
_cell.angle_beta   90.00
_cell.angle_gamma   90.00
#
_symmetry.space_group_name_H-M   'P 1'
#
loop_
_entity.id
_entity.type
_entity.pdbx_description
1 polymer ?
#
loop_
_entity_poly.entity_id
_entity_poly.type
_entity_poly.pdbx_seq_one_letter_code
_entity_poly.pdbx_strand_id
1 'polypeptide(L)'
;MKGLPLHHGGHKITLQQRLASLTGHLVEINAPHTGLEPGRLQRVFPKNFVKVQGELFVPSSLNSIRVFDVKPPMRTVLVGVRTTFPTRGAFNRIRLVRIGADFIELLAKDKNRSRILLPLNKVEGIFPAK
;
A
#
# COMPACT_ATOMS: atom_id res chain seq x y z
N MET A 1 17.40 -20.82 -7.53
CA MET A 1 16.92 -19.85 -6.52
C MET A 1 15.47 -20.18 -6.20
N LYS A 2 15.13 -20.56 -4.96
CA LYS A 2 13.73 -20.83 -4.57
C LYS A 2 13.01 -19.49 -4.42
N GLY A 3 11.92 -19.28 -5.19
CA GLY A 3 11.11 -18.06 -5.13
C GLY A 3 10.45 -17.87 -3.76
N LEU A 4 10.05 -16.63 -3.45
CA LEU A 4 9.30 -16.32 -2.23
C LEU A 4 7.98 -17.12 -2.22
N PRO A 5 7.68 -17.93 -1.18
CA PRO A 5 6.44 -18.68 -1.11
C PRO A 5 5.29 -17.71 -0.84
N LEU A 6 4.68 -17.22 -1.92
CA LEU A 6 3.49 -16.39 -1.89
C LEU A 6 2.32 -17.23 -2.39
N HIS A 7 1.18 -17.22 -1.69
CA HIS A 7 -0.04 -17.90 -2.15
C HIS A 7 -0.51 -17.28 -3.47
N HIS A 8 -0.53 -18.06 -4.55
CA HIS A 8 -0.95 -17.67 -5.91
C HIS A 8 -2.39 -18.08 -6.24
N GLY A 9 -3.24 -18.36 -5.26
CA GLY A 9 -4.61 -18.86 -5.47
C GLY A 9 -5.68 -17.81 -5.20
N GLY A 10 -6.23 -17.21 -6.27
CA GLY A 10 -7.36 -16.28 -6.24
C GLY A 10 -7.14 -15.08 -7.15
N HIS A 11 -8.19 -14.60 -7.83
CA HIS A 11 -8.13 -13.36 -8.62
C HIS A 11 -7.46 -12.26 -7.79
N LYS A 12 -6.31 -11.78 -8.27
CA LYS A 12 -5.56 -10.73 -7.56
C LYS A 12 -6.43 -9.46 -7.61
N ILE A 13 -6.89 -9.01 -6.45
CA ILE A 13 -7.63 -7.74 -6.33
C ILE A 13 -6.76 -6.58 -6.81
N THR A 14 -7.37 -5.56 -7.38
CA THR A 14 -6.68 -4.31 -7.74
C THR A 14 -6.57 -3.37 -6.55
N LEU A 15 -5.70 -2.35 -6.66
CA LEU A 15 -5.55 -1.27 -5.71
C LEU A 15 -6.88 -0.55 -5.53
N GLN A 16 -7.59 -0.31 -6.64
CA GLN A 16 -8.90 0.32 -6.63
C GLN A 16 -9.91 -0.50 -5.82
N GLN A 17 -10.00 -1.81 -6.07
CA GLN A 17 -10.88 -2.70 -5.32
C GLN A 17 -10.49 -2.76 -3.83
N ARG A 18 -9.18 -2.79 -3.55
CA ARG A 18 -8.69 -2.78 -2.18
C ARG A 18 -9.06 -1.50 -1.45
N LEU A 19 -8.85 -0.34 -2.07
CA LEU A 19 -9.24 0.96 -1.52
C LEU A 19 -10.76 1.05 -1.34
N ALA A 20 -11.57 0.51 -2.25
CA ALA A 20 -13.02 0.49 -2.12
C ALA A 20 -13.45 -0.22 -0.83
N SER A 21 -12.80 -1.36 -0.49
CA SER A 21 -13.03 -2.09 0.77
C SER A 21 -12.59 -1.33 2.03
N LEU A 22 -11.87 -0.23 1.88
CA LEU A 22 -11.32 0.62 2.95
C LEU A 22 -12.00 1.99 3.02
N THR A 23 -13.07 2.22 2.24
CA THR A 23 -13.86 3.45 2.32
C THR A 23 -14.28 3.73 3.77
N GLY A 24 -14.20 4.99 4.20
CA GLY A 24 -14.49 5.44 5.56
C GLY A 24 -13.29 5.43 6.52
N HIS A 25 -12.22 4.70 6.20
CA HIS A 25 -11.00 4.67 7.02
C HIS A 25 -10.20 5.97 6.87
N LEU A 26 -9.42 6.29 7.90
CA LEU A 26 -8.42 7.34 7.82
C LEU A 26 -7.26 6.87 6.92
N VAL A 27 -6.82 7.73 6.02
CA VAL A 27 -5.73 7.48 5.08
C VAL A 27 -4.76 8.66 5.04
N GLU A 28 -3.47 8.37 4.93
CA GLU A 28 -2.41 9.34 4.68
C GLU A 28 -1.95 9.14 3.23
N ILE A 29 -2.06 10.20 2.43
CA ILE A 29 -1.67 10.22 1.02
C ILE A 29 -0.22 10.66 0.93
N ASN A 30 0.65 9.77 0.44
CA ASN A 30 2.02 10.12 0.13
C ASN A 30 2.14 10.34 -1.39
N ALA A 31 2.19 11.59 -1.80
CA ALA A 31 2.49 11.99 -3.16
C ALA A 31 3.81 12.77 -3.22
N PRO A 32 4.44 12.89 -4.41
CA PRO A 32 5.55 13.79 -4.61
C PRO A 32 5.19 15.22 -4.20
N HIS A 33 6.05 15.87 -3.42
CA HIS A 33 5.92 17.28 -3.03
C HIS A 33 4.66 17.64 -2.22
N THR A 34 4.01 16.67 -1.58
CA THR A 34 2.84 16.91 -0.73
C THR A 34 3.12 16.65 0.74
N GLY A 35 2.67 17.53 1.62
CA GLY A 35 2.61 17.34 3.07
C GLY A 35 1.16 17.34 3.55
N LEU A 36 0.32 16.49 2.95
CA LEU A 36 -1.10 16.44 3.29
C LEU A 36 -1.31 15.73 4.62
N GLU A 37 -2.13 16.32 5.47
CA GLU A 37 -2.58 15.70 6.70
C GLU A 37 -3.45 14.47 6.43
N PRO A 38 -3.46 13.46 7.32
CA PRO A 38 -4.31 12.29 7.17
C PRO A 38 -5.81 12.65 7.06
N GLY A 39 -6.49 12.01 6.12
CA GLY A 39 -7.86 12.30 5.73
C GLY A 39 -8.73 11.06 5.60
N ARG A 40 -10.05 11.20 5.76
CA ARG A 40 -10.95 10.06 5.52
C ARG A 40 -11.05 9.74 4.03
N LEU A 41 -10.92 8.47 3.66
CA LEU A 41 -11.23 7.98 2.33
C LEU A 41 -12.75 8.03 2.11
N GLN A 42 -13.22 9.07 1.43
CA GLN A 42 -14.65 9.36 1.26
C GLN A 42 -15.29 8.53 0.15
N ARG A 43 -14.57 8.35 -0.97
CA ARG A 43 -15.09 7.64 -2.14
C ARG A 43 -13.97 7.02 -2.95
N VAL A 44 -14.27 5.88 -3.54
CA VAL A 44 -13.43 5.24 -4.55
C VAL A 44 -14.23 5.16 -5.83
N PHE A 45 -13.74 5.79 -6.88
CA PHE A 45 -14.40 5.74 -8.18
C PHE A 45 -14.07 4.41 -8.86
N PRO A 46 -14.93 3.88 -9.76
CA PRO A 46 -14.64 2.60 -10.43
C PRO A 46 -13.31 2.60 -11.20
N LYS A 47 -12.85 3.79 -11.63
CA LYS A 47 -11.58 3.99 -12.32
C LYS A 47 -10.86 5.23 -11.78
N ASN A 48 -9.54 5.18 -11.83
CA ASN A 48 -8.57 6.28 -11.75
C ASN A 48 -8.51 7.11 -10.46
N PHE A 49 -9.61 7.34 -9.75
CA PHE A 49 -9.64 8.33 -8.66
C PHE A 49 -10.11 7.78 -7.33
N VAL A 50 -9.59 8.39 -6.26
CA VAL A 50 -10.13 8.32 -4.90
C VAL A 50 -10.36 9.72 -4.38
N LYS A 51 -11.36 9.87 -3.51
CA LYS A 51 -11.67 11.14 -2.84
C LYS A 51 -11.23 11.07 -1.38
N VAL A 52 -10.37 11.98 -0.96
CA VAL A 52 -9.88 12.12 0.42
C VAL A 52 -9.96 13.58 0.81
N GLN A 53 -10.62 13.89 1.94
CA GLN A 53 -10.83 15.28 2.41
C GLN A 53 -11.38 16.26 1.36
N GLY A 54 -12.26 15.82 0.45
CA GLY A 54 -12.78 16.72 -0.59
C GLY A 54 -11.97 16.72 -1.88
N GLU A 55 -10.70 16.33 -1.85
CA GLU A 55 -9.79 16.31 -2.99
C GLU A 55 -9.76 14.96 -3.71
N LEU A 56 -9.44 14.97 -5.01
CA LEU A 56 -9.33 13.79 -5.85
C LEU A 56 -7.87 13.44 -6.11
N PHE A 57 -7.51 12.18 -5.87
CA PHE A 57 -6.16 11.65 -6.09
C PHE A 57 -6.20 10.49 -7.07
N VAL A 58 -5.14 10.35 -7.86
CA VAL A 58 -4.95 9.19 -8.76
C VAL A 58 -4.05 8.17 -8.06
N PRO A 59 -4.57 7.04 -7.52
CA PRO A 59 -3.79 6.13 -6.68
C PRO A 59 -2.49 5.64 -7.32
N SER A 60 -2.51 5.34 -8.62
CA SER A 60 -1.33 4.87 -9.36
C SER A 60 -0.24 5.93 -9.54
N SER A 61 -0.56 7.22 -9.38
CA SER A 61 0.44 8.30 -9.47
C SER A 61 1.17 8.54 -8.13
N LEU A 62 0.55 8.15 -7.01
CA LEU A 62 1.03 8.36 -5.65
C LEU A 62 2.23 7.47 -5.33
N ASN A 63 3.09 7.91 -4.42
CA ASN A 63 4.17 7.08 -3.90
C ASN A 63 3.60 5.94 -3.05
N SER A 64 2.64 6.25 -2.17
CA SER A 64 1.91 5.26 -1.38
C SER A 64 0.62 5.83 -0.80
N ILE A 65 -0.25 4.94 -0.34
CA ILE A 65 -1.42 5.27 0.47
C ILE A 65 -1.31 4.48 1.75
N ARG A 66 -1.23 5.16 2.89
CA ARG A 66 -1.25 4.52 4.20
C ARG A 66 -2.66 4.56 4.75
N VAL A 67 -3.14 3.44 5.28
CA VAL A 67 -4.51 3.28 5.81
C VAL A 67 -4.43 2.85 7.26
N PHE A 68 -5.13 3.56 8.13
CA PHE A 68 -5.15 3.33 9.57
C PHE A 68 -6.35 2.46 9.98
N ASP A 69 -6.31 1.97 11.23
CA ASP A 69 -7.39 1.21 11.87
C ASP A 69 -7.88 -0.02 11.09
N VAL A 70 -6.96 -0.66 10.36
CA VAL A 70 -7.25 -1.88 9.59
C VAL A 70 -7.00 -3.12 10.45
N LYS A 71 -7.92 -4.09 10.41
CA LYS A 71 -7.79 -5.39 11.09
C LYS A 71 -6.40 -6.02 10.84
N PRO A 72 -5.76 -6.62 11.85
CA PRO A 72 -4.46 -7.29 11.69
C PRO A 72 -4.46 -8.36 10.59
N PRO A 73 -3.36 -8.54 9.85
CA PRO A 73 -3.30 -9.53 8.78
C PRO A 73 -3.03 -10.91 9.37
N MET A 74 -3.69 -11.95 8.84
CA MET A 74 -3.46 -13.33 9.31
C MET A 74 -2.05 -13.84 9.03
N ARG A 75 -1.46 -13.45 7.90
CA ARG A 75 -0.12 -13.88 7.46
C ARG A 75 0.68 -12.71 6.93
N THR A 76 1.98 -12.74 7.19
CA THR A 76 2.95 -11.77 6.66
C THR A 76 4.28 -12.46 6.37
N VAL A 77 5.07 -11.90 5.46
CA VAL A 77 6.43 -12.34 5.15
C VAL A 77 7.38 -11.17 5.33
N LEU A 78 8.51 -11.37 6.01
CA LEU A 78 9.51 -10.32 6.17
C LEU A 78 10.35 -10.20 4.88
N VAL A 79 10.38 -9.00 4.30
CA VAL A 79 11.04 -8.69 3.03
C VAL A 79 11.69 -7.30 3.07
N GLY A 80 12.55 -7.01 2.10
CA GLY A 80 12.91 -5.66 1.71
C GLY A 80 12.23 -5.27 0.40
N VAL A 81 11.95 -3.99 0.22
CA VAL A 81 11.33 -3.43 -1.00
C VAL A 81 12.16 -2.27 -1.53
N ARG A 82 12.53 -2.32 -2.82
CA ARG A 82 13.11 -1.20 -3.57
C ARG A 82 11.99 -0.42 -4.25
N THR A 83 12.07 0.90 -4.20
CA THR A 83 11.02 1.81 -4.66
C THR A 83 11.59 2.86 -5.59
N THR A 84 10.78 3.34 -6.53
CA THR A 84 11.16 4.38 -7.50
C THR A 84 11.30 5.78 -6.87
N PHE A 85 11.09 5.90 -5.57
CA PHE A 85 11.15 7.14 -4.80
C PHE A 85 11.99 6.91 -3.54
N PRO A 86 12.64 7.97 -2.99
CA PRO A 86 13.52 7.83 -1.85
C PRO A 86 12.74 7.48 -0.58
N THR A 87 13.13 6.39 0.08
CA THR A 87 12.50 5.91 1.34
C THR A 87 13.45 5.89 2.52
N ARG A 88 14.73 6.26 2.33
CA ARG A 88 15.78 6.27 3.37
C ARG A 88 15.84 4.96 4.17
N GLY A 89 15.61 3.82 3.49
CA GLY A 89 15.64 2.48 4.10
C GLY A 89 14.39 2.08 4.89
N ALA A 90 13.32 2.89 4.89
CA ALA A 90 12.07 2.58 5.59
C ALA A 90 11.54 1.17 5.26
N PHE A 91 11.74 0.72 4.02
CA PHE A 91 11.26 -0.56 3.50
C PHE A 91 12.32 -1.65 3.38
N ASN A 92 13.54 -1.49 3.94
CA ASN A 92 14.58 -2.52 3.86
C ASN A 92 14.26 -3.81 4.64
N ARG A 93 13.40 -3.69 5.65
CA ARG A 93 12.95 -4.80 6.51
C ARG A 93 11.51 -4.53 6.93
N ILE A 94 10.56 -4.92 6.10
CA ILE A 94 9.12 -4.67 6.28
C ILE A 94 8.33 -5.96 6.08
N ARG A 95 7.11 -6.01 6.61
CA ARG A 95 6.24 -7.19 6.49
C ARG A 95 5.33 -7.03 5.27
N LEU A 96 5.53 -7.85 4.25
CA LEU A 96 4.63 -8.00 3.11
C LEU A 96 3.38 -8.76 3.55
N VAL A 97 2.21 -8.18 3.29
CA VAL A 97 0.90 -8.74 3.61
C VAL A 97 0.31 -9.43 2.38
N ARG A 98 0.38 -8.76 1.21
CA ARG A 98 -0.25 -9.21 -0.03
C ARG A 98 0.45 -8.63 -1.25
N ILE A 99 0.43 -9.38 -2.36
CA ILE A 99 0.65 -8.84 -3.70
C ILE A 99 -0.69 -8.86 -4.45
N GLY A 100 -1.20 -7.69 -4.80
CA GLY A 100 -2.39 -7.50 -5.64
C GLY A 100 -2.06 -7.56 -7.13
N ALA A 101 -3.02 -7.17 -7.96
CA ALA A 101 -2.83 -7.14 -9.42
C ALA A 101 -1.88 -6.01 -9.84
N ASP A 102 -1.99 -4.86 -9.18
CA ASP A 102 -1.35 -3.58 -9.52
C ASP A 102 -0.80 -2.86 -8.27
N PHE A 103 -0.74 -3.53 -7.11
CA PHE A 103 -0.13 -3.00 -5.89
C PHE A 103 0.48 -4.11 -4.99
N ILE A 104 1.25 -3.69 -3.99
CA ILE A 104 1.57 -4.51 -2.81
C ILE A 104 1.03 -3.87 -1.54
N GLU A 105 0.64 -4.70 -0.57
CA GLU A 105 0.22 -4.28 0.75
C GLU A 105 1.32 -4.63 1.76
N LEU A 106 1.80 -3.62 2.47
CA LEU A 106 2.83 -3.75 3.50
C LEU A 106 2.22 -3.41 4.86
N LEU A 107 2.70 -4.06 5.90
CA LEU A 107 2.38 -3.75 7.29
C LEU A 107 3.42 -2.74 7.79
N ALA A 108 2.95 -1.55 8.19
CA ALA A 108 3.78 -0.52 8.78
C ALA A 108 4.39 -0.98 10.11
N LYS A 109 5.54 -0.38 10.47
CA LYS A 109 6.31 -0.71 11.68
C LYS A 109 5.77 -0.02 12.94
N ASP A 110 4.76 0.84 12.81
CA ASP A 110 4.25 1.67 13.88
C ASP A 110 3.33 0.92 14.85
N LYS A 111 3.08 1.52 16.03
CA LYS A 111 2.18 0.97 17.05
C LYS A 111 0.76 0.72 16.51
N ASN A 112 0.31 1.57 15.58
CA ASN A 112 -1.02 1.51 14.98
C ASN A 112 -1.17 0.42 13.92
N ARG A 113 -0.08 -0.27 13.54
CA ARG A 113 -0.08 -1.40 12.59
C ARG A 113 -0.84 -1.08 11.29
N SER A 114 -0.65 0.14 10.80
CA SER A 114 -1.30 0.64 9.58
C SER A 114 -0.88 -0.17 8.34
N ARG A 115 -1.66 -0.08 7.26
CA ARG A 115 -1.35 -0.71 5.97
C ARG A 115 -0.81 0.31 5.00
N ILE A 116 0.30 0.00 4.35
CA ILE A 116 0.87 0.81 3.28
C ILE A 116 0.57 0.10 1.97
N LEU A 117 -0.25 0.73 1.15
CA LEU A 117 -0.58 0.28 -0.20
C LEU A 117 0.40 0.98 -1.15
N LEU A 118 1.28 0.19 -1.78
CA LEU A 118 2.24 0.70 -2.77
C LEU A 118 1.79 0.28 -4.16
N PRO A 119 1.48 1.22 -5.07
CA PRO A 119 1.27 0.90 -6.48
C PRO A 119 2.48 0.16 -7.06
N LEU A 120 2.27 -0.85 -7.92
CA LEU A 120 3.37 -1.64 -8.47
C LEU A 120 4.30 -0.82 -9.37
N ASN A 121 3.81 0.23 -10.01
CA ASN A 121 4.66 1.17 -10.77
C ASN A 121 5.58 2.02 -9.87
N LYS A 122 5.50 1.88 -8.54
CA LYS A 122 6.43 2.46 -7.57
C LYS A 122 7.36 1.42 -6.93
N VAL A 123 7.26 0.16 -7.34
CA VAL A 123 8.06 -0.97 -6.83
C VAL A 123 9.07 -1.39 -7.90
N GLU A 124 10.36 -1.31 -7.58
CA GLU A 124 11.44 -1.77 -8.46
C GLU A 124 11.80 -3.23 -8.20
N GLY A 125 11.61 -3.69 -6.96
CA GLY A 125 11.88 -5.08 -6.61
C GLY A 125 11.58 -5.41 -5.16
N ILE A 126 11.37 -6.70 -4.88
CA ILE A 126 11.19 -7.26 -3.54
C ILE A 126 12.31 -8.26 -3.31
N PHE A 127 13.02 -8.15 -2.20
CA PHE A 127 14.15 -9.02 -1.86
C PHE A 127 13.98 -9.65 -0.47
N PRO A 128 14.61 -10.81 -0.21
CA PRO A 128 14.60 -11.40 1.13
C PRO A 128 15.24 -10.45 2.14
N ALA A 129 14.54 -10.14 3.23
CA ALA A 129 15.15 -9.45 4.36
C ALA A 129 15.92 -10.48 5.20
N LYS A 130 17.20 -10.20 5.43
CA LYS A 130 17.99 -10.85 6.50
C LYS A 130 17.52 -10.28 7.83
#